data_AF-A0A5K0WNP0-F1
#
_entry.id   AF-A0A5K0WNP0-F1
#
_cell.length_a   1.000
_cell.length_b   1.000
_cell.length_c   1.000
_cell.angle_alpha   90.00
_cell.angle_beta   90.00
_cell.angle_gamma   90.00
#
_symmetry.space_group_name_H-M   'P 1'
#
loop_
_entity.id
_entity.type
_entity.pdbx_description
1 polymer ?
#
loop_
_entity_poly.entity_id
_entity_poly.type
_entity_poly.pdbx_seq_one_letter_code
_entity_poly.pdbx_strand_id
1 'polypeptide(L)'
;EFAYNNSVNHSTEKTPFQVVYGRSPNHVVDLSPIPGTGEHAPAALDAIEYMRDVHSQVKQKLQESYETYKSRVDQSRRDANFE
;
A
#
# COMPACT_ATOMS: atom_id res chain seq x y z
N GLU A 1 -15.05 -2.96 -9.85
CA GLU A 1 -13.64 -2.53 -9.69
C GLU A 1 -13.39 -1.69 -8.44
N PHE A 2 -14.24 -0.70 -8.12
CA PHE A 2 -14.09 0.18 -6.95
C PHE A 2 -13.79 -0.56 -5.63
N ALA A 3 -14.56 -1.61 -5.30
CA ALA A 3 -14.37 -2.36 -4.06
C ALA A 3 -12.96 -2.97 -3.92
N TYR A 4 -12.39 -3.49 -5.00
CA TYR A 4 -11.05 -4.07 -4.99
C TYR A 4 -9.98 -2.99 -4.78
N ASN A 5 -10.07 -1.89 -5.53
CA ASN A 5 -9.11 -0.79 -5.45
C ASN A 5 -9.11 -0.08 -4.10
N ASN A 6 -10.19 -0.22 -3.32
CA ASN A 6 -10.34 0.31 -1.96
C ASN A 6 -10.15 -0.72 -0.85
N SER A 7 -9.99 -2.01 -1.19
CA SER A 7 -9.78 -3.05 -0.19
C SER A 7 -8.36 -2.94 0.35
N VAL A 8 -8.23 -2.98 1.68
CA VAL A 8 -6.92 -3.04 2.33
C VAL A 8 -6.31 -4.42 2.08
N ASN A 9 -5.08 -4.44 1.55
CA ASN A 9 -4.32 -5.68 1.42
C ASN A 9 -3.67 -6.04 2.77
N HIS A 10 -3.78 -7.30 3.19
CA HIS A 10 -3.25 -7.75 4.48
C HIS A 10 -1.72 -7.63 4.58
N SER A 11 -0.99 -7.94 3.51
CA SER A 11 0.48 -7.93 3.52
C SER A 11 1.09 -6.55 3.37
N THR A 12 0.36 -5.57 2.83
CA THR A 12 0.87 -4.20 2.65
C THR A 12 0.19 -3.17 3.54
N GLU A 13 -0.93 -3.53 4.19
CA GLU A 13 -1.80 -2.64 4.97
C GLU A 13 -2.30 -1.40 4.20
N LYS A 14 -2.22 -1.44 2.86
CA LYS A 14 -2.60 -0.35 1.96
C LYS A 14 -3.55 -0.86 0.89
N THR A 15 -4.35 0.05 0.33
CA THR A 15 -5.22 -0.28 -0.82
C THR A 15 -4.45 -0.24 -2.14
N PRO A 16 -4.84 -1.02 -3.18
CA PRO A 16 -4.20 -0.94 -4.50
C PRO A 16 -4.18 0.49 -5.05
N PHE A 17 -5.24 1.27 -4.83
CA PHE A 17 -5.29 2.67 -5.26
C PHE A 17 -4.20 3.52 -4.59
N GLN A 18 -4.07 3.41 -3.26
CA GLN A 18 -3.07 4.18 -2.51
C GLN A 18 -1.65 3.86 -2.93
N VAL A 19 -1.35 2.60 -3.25
CA VAL A 19 -0.01 2.19 -3.69
C VAL A 19 0.34 2.81 -5.04
N VAL A 20 -0.62 2.90 -5.96
CA VAL A 20 -0.40 3.47 -7.30
C VAL A 20 -0.31 4.98 -7.27
N TYR A 21 -1.23 5.64 -6.55
CA TYR A 21 -1.41 7.09 -6.64
C TYR A 21 -0.80 7.87 -5.48
N GLY A 22 -0.29 7.19 -4.44
CA GLY A 22 0.22 7.88 -3.25
C GLY A 22 -0.85 8.75 -2.60
N ARG A 23 -2.13 8.37 -2.66
CA ARG A 23 -3.22 9.05 -1.95
C ARG A 23 -4.42 8.14 -1.81
N SER A 24 -5.29 8.46 -0.85
CA SER A 24 -6.59 7.78 -0.74
C SER A 24 -7.50 8.16 -1.90
N PRO A 25 -8.35 7.24 -2.37
CA PRO A 25 -9.35 7.55 -3.38
C PRO A 25 -10.40 8.51 -2.83
N ASN A 26 -10.73 9.55 -3.60
CA ASN A 26 -11.77 10.51 -3.25
C ASN A 26 -13.12 9.78 -3.09
N HIS A 27 -13.80 10.00 -1.98
CA HIS A 27 -15.18 9.54 -1.79
C HIS A 27 -16.17 10.45 -2.50
N VAL A 28 -17.38 9.95 -2.75
CA VAL A 28 -18.45 10.68 -3.45
C VAL A 28 -18.77 12.01 -2.75
N VAL A 29 -18.67 12.06 -1.42
CA VAL A 29 -18.85 13.29 -0.63
C VAL A 29 -17.73 14.32 -0.84
N ASP A 30 -16.52 13.88 -1.17
CA ASP A 30 -15.37 14.74 -1.45
C ASP A 30 -15.45 15.39 -2.84
N LEU A 31 -16.36 14.92 -3.70
CA LEU A 31 -16.57 15.47 -5.05
C LEU A 31 -17.54 16.66 -5.07
N SER A 32 -18.18 16.99 -3.95
CA SER A 32 -19.00 18.20 -3.87
C SER A 32 -18.08 19.42 -3.92
N PRO A 33 -18.28 20.36 -4.86
CA PRO A 33 -17.47 21.57 -4.91
C PRO A 33 -17.65 22.35 -3.61
N ILE A 34 -16.61 22.43 -2.78
CA ILE A 34 -16.59 23.29 -1.61
C ILE A 34 -16.36 24.72 -2.14
N PRO A 35 -17.34 25.65 -1.98
CA PRO A 35 -17.15 27.03 -2.42
C PRO A 35 -16.02 27.68 -1.61
N GLY A 36 -14.97 28.17 -2.29
CA GLY A 36 -13.93 29.01 -1.67
C GLY A 36 -12.63 28.31 -1.28
N THR A 37 -12.53 27.00 -1.36
CA THR A 37 -11.25 26.28 -1.30
C THR A 37 -10.82 26.01 -2.74
N GLY A 38 -9.89 26.82 -3.27
CA GLY A 38 -9.12 26.38 -4.42
C GLY A 38 -8.51 25.03 -4.06
N GLU A 39 -8.54 24.06 -4.98
CA GLU A 39 -7.95 22.74 -4.77
C GLU A 39 -6.52 22.93 -4.24
N HIS A 40 -6.33 22.80 -2.93
CA HIS A 40 -5.00 22.77 -2.34
C HIS A 40 -4.47 21.38 -2.63
N ALA A 41 -4.04 21.16 -3.88
CA ALA A 41 -3.08 20.12 -4.16
C ALA A 41 -1.94 20.33 -3.14
N PRO A 42 -1.50 19.28 -2.42
CA PRO A 42 -0.26 19.37 -1.66
C PRO A 42 0.79 19.99 -2.58
N ALA A 43 1.65 20.87 -2.05
CA ALA A 43 2.76 21.38 -2.85
C ALA A 43 3.41 20.16 -3.50
N ALA A 44 3.59 20.15 -4.83
CA ALA A 44 3.84 18.91 -5.58
C ALA A 44 4.96 18.02 -4.97
N LEU A 45 5.90 18.64 -4.26
CA LEU A 45 6.94 17.98 -3.46
C LEU A 45 6.39 17.11 -2.32
N ASP A 46 5.41 17.58 -1.55
CA ASP A 46 4.79 16.84 -0.45
C ASP A 46 4.11 15.57 -0.98
N ALA A 47 3.47 15.65 -2.14
CA ALA A 47 2.85 14.50 -2.80
C ALA A 47 3.90 13.46 -3.24
N ILE A 48 5.03 13.93 -3.78
CA ILE A 48 6.16 13.06 -4.17
C ILE A 48 6.78 12.38 -2.93
N GLU A 49 6.98 13.14 -1.85
CA GLU A 49 7.53 12.61 -0.60
C GLU A 49 6.61 11.56 0.01
N TYR A 50 5.32 11.85 0.09
CA TYR A 50 4.33 10.90 0.57
C TYR A 50 4.28 9.63 -0.30
N MET A 51 4.32 9.75 -1.62
CA MET A 51 4.36 8.59 -2.53
C MET A 51 5.61 7.72 -2.28
N ARG A 52 6.76 8.35 -2.06
CA ARG A 52 8.00 7.65 -1.71
C ARG A 52 7.87 6.90 -0.38
N ASP A 53 7.27 7.53 0.62
CA ASP A 53 7.02 6.92 1.93
C ASP A 53 6.08 5.71 1.82
N VAL A 54 4.97 5.83 1.08
CA VAL A 54 4.05 4.72 0.80
C VAL A 54 4.79 3.55 0.16
N HIS A 55 5.63 3.79 -0.86
CA HIS A 55 6.38 2.73 -1.52
C HIS A 55 7.42 2.07 -0.59
N SER A 56 8.09 2.86 0.25
CA SER A 56 9.04 2.36 1.25
C SER A 56 8.34 1.43 2.25
N GLN A 57 7.21 1.86 2.82
CA GLN A 57 6.41 1.08 3.78
C GLN A 57 5.91 -0.23 3.15
N VAL A 58 5.37 -0.16 1.92
CA VAL A 58 4.88 -1.34 1.20
C VAL A 58 6.01 -2.36 1.00
N LYS A 59 7.19 -1.90 0.59
CA LYS A 59 8.36 -2.77 0.40
C LYS A 59 8.77 -3.44 1.70
N GLN A 60 8.84 -2.69 2.80
CA GLN A 60 9.19 -3.23 4.12
C GLN A 60 8.18 -4.30 4.56
N LYS A 61 6.88 -3.99 4.52
CA LYS A 61 5.81 -4.92 4.93
C LYS A 61 5.78 -6.21 4.11
N LEU A 62 6.03 -6.12 2.80
CA LEU A 62 6.14 -7.30 1.95
C LEU A 62 7.34 -8.18 2.33
N GLN A 63 8.48 -7.56 2.65
CA GLN A 63 9.66 -8.27 3.11
C GLN A 63 9.39 -9.00 4.44
N GLU A 64 8.82 -8.31 5.41
CA GLU A 64 8.44 -8.87 6.72
C GLU A 64 7.44 -10.03 6.56
N SER A 65 6.42 -9.85 5.70
CA SER A 65 5.43 -10.88 5.39
C SER A 65 6.08 -12.10 4.73
N TYR A 66 7.02 -11.89 3.81
CA TYR A 66 7.75 -12.97 3.14
C TYR A 66 8.66 -13.74 4.10
N GLU A 67 9.41 -13.05 4.96
CA GLU A 67 10.27 -13.68 5.97
C GLU A 67 9.46 -14.50 6.98
N THR A 68 8.33 -13.95 7.44
CA THR A 68 7.41 -14.66 8.33
C THR A 68 6.83 -15.90 7.65
N TYR A 69 6.41 -15.78 6.39
CA TYR A 69 5.90 -16.91 5.63
C TYR A 69 6.99 -17.97 5.42
N LYS A 70 8.18 -17.56 4.99
CA LYS A 70 9.32 -18.43 4.74
C LYS A 70 9.74 -19.20 6.00
N SER A 71 9.88 -18.52 7.13
CA SER A 71 10.25 -19.18 8.40
C SER A 71 9.25 -20.25 8.83
N ARG A 72 7.94 -20.01 8.65
CA ARG A 72 6.90 -21.01 8.94
C ARG A 72 6.99 -22.22 8.00
N VAL A 73 7.22 -21.99 6.71
CA VAL A 73 7.36 -23.08 5.73
C VAL A 73 8.62 -23.88 5.99
N ASP A 74 9.74 -23.22 6.25
CA ASP A 74 11.03 -23.86 6.51
C ASP A 74 10.99 -24.74 7.77
N GLN A 75 10.22 -24.41 8.81
CA GLN A 75 10.01 -25.28 9.98
C GLN A 75 9.37 -26.64 9.63
N SER A 76 8.50 -26.67 8.62
CA SER A 76 7.82 -27.88 8.16
C SER A 76 8.59 -28.63 7.07
N ARG A 77 9.67 -28.03 6.57
CA ARG A 77 10.43 -28.55 5.44
C ARG A 77 11.34 -29.66 5.92
N ARG A 78 11.23 -30.84 5.30
CA ARG A 78 12.18 -31.93 5.50
C ARG A 78 13.50 -31.59 4.83
N ASP A 79 14.61 -31.91 5.49
CA ASP A 79 15.93 -31.81 4.87
C ASP A 79 16.02 -32.80 3.71
N ALA A 80 16.14 -32.25 2.50
CA ALA A 80 16.41 -33.04 1.32
C ALA A 80 17.92 -33.26 1.25
N ASN A 81 18.38 -34.39 1.79
CA ASN A 81 19.73 -34.89 1.56
C ASN A 81 19.77 -35.47 0.14
N PHE A 82 20.47 -34.79 -0.76
CA PHE A 82 20.80 -35.30 -2.09
C PHE A 82 22.22 -35.86 -2.00
N GLU A 83 22.33 -37.14 -1.67
CA GLU A 83 23.57 -37.93 -1.81
C GLU A 83 23.73 -38.40 -3.25
#